data_AF-A0A6N4XDG5-F1
#
_entry.id   AF-A0A6N4XDG5-F1
#
_cell.length_a   1.000
_cell.length_b   1.000
_cell.length_c   1.000
_cell.angle_alpha   90.00
_cell.angle_beta   90.00
_cell.angle_gamma   90.00
#
_symmetry.space_group_name_H-M   'P 1'
#
loop_
_entity.id
_entity.type
_entity.pdbx_description
1 polymer ?
#
loop_
_entity_poly.entity_id
_entity_poly.type
_entity_poly.pdbx_seq_one_letter_code
_entity_poly.pdbx_strand_id
1 'polypeptide(L)'
;MKNTFISVKKITYLVLLVMGSYFYGQVRIANSTAIASAANSSAFIDASSDPSYNGTTNIGKGLIFPRADLSTFTSFSQGNFGEEENYPFFYDGFMIYNTATTGVAGVGSTEGTLCRGLWYYDNPSNTINGGTWKALDPTACSMPRS
;
A
#
# COMPACT_ATOMS: atom_id res chain seq x y z
N MET A 1 17.98 44.63 -12.60
CA MET A 1 18.17 43.82 -11.37
C MET A 1 16.87 43.24 -10.79
N LYS A 2 15.76 43.99 -10.74
CA LYS A 2 14.48 43.53 -10.15
C LYS A 2 13.88 42.30 -10.88
N ASN A 3 13.94 42.27 -12.22
CA ASN A 3 13.40 41.16 -13.02
C ASN A 3 14.22 39.88 -12.88
N THR A 4 15.54 39.98 -12.69
CA THR A 4 16.44 38.84 -12.49
C THR A 4 16.17 38.15 -11.16
N PHE A 5 15.95 38.91 -10.09
CA PHE A 5 15.59 38.38 -8.77
C PHE A 5 14.22 37.69 -8.75
N ILE A 6 13.24 38.23 -9.48
CA ILE A 6 11.91 37.61 -9.63
C ILE A 6 12.00 36.28 -10.38
N SER A 7 12.89 36.18 -11.38
CA SER A 7 13.12 34.96 -12.15
C SER A 7 13.77 33.85 -11.32
N VAL A 8 14.81 34.19 -10.53
CA VAL A 8 15.52 33.23 -9.66
C VAL A 8 14.58 32.62 -8.60
N LYS A 9 13.74 33.44 -7.93
CA LYS A 9 12.77 32.93 -6.94
C LYS A 9 11.79 31.90 -7.54
N LYS A 10 11.29 32.14 -8.75
CA LYS A 10 10.36 31.22 -9.42
C LYS A 10 11.03 29.89 -9.76
N ILE A 11 12.29 29.92 -10.20
CA ILE A 11 13.07 28.71 -10.49
C ILE A 11 13.30 27.89 -9.21
N THR A 12 13.63 28.54 -8.09
CA THR A 12 13.82 27.85 -6.81
C THR A 12 12.54 27.13 -6.35
N TYR A 13 11.37 27.77 -6.46
CA TYR A 13 10.10 27.11 -6.11
C TYR A 13 9.77 25.93 -7.02
N LEU A 14 10.07 26.02 -8.32
CA LEU A 14 9.87 24.92 -9.26
C LEU A 14 10.79 23.74 -8.94
N VAL A 15 12.06 23.99 -8.62
CA VAL A 15 13.01 22.93 -8.21
C VAL A 15 12.58 22.25 -6.92
N LEU A 16 12.15 23.02 -5.91
CA LEU A 16 11.64 22.45 -4.65
C LEU A 16 10.36 21.63 -4.85
N LEU A 17 9.46 22.06 -5.72
CA LEU A 17 8.26 21.31 -6.08
C LEU A 17 8.62 19.99 -6.77
N VAL A 18 9.53 20.01 -7.76
CA VAL A 18 9.98 18.81 -8.47
C VAL A 18 10.70 17.83 -7.52
N MET A 19 11.55 18.34 -6.63
CA MET A 19 12.23 17.50 -5.62
C MET A 19 11.23 16.93 -4.61
N GLY A 20 10.28 17.71 -4.13
CA GLY A 20 9.21 17.23 -3.24
C GLY A 20 8.43 16.09 -3.87
N SER A 21 7.99 16.24 -5.12
CA SER A 21 7.28 15.20 -5.86
C SER A 21 8.11 13.94 -6.08
N TYR A 22 9.44 14.07 -6.20
CA TYR A 22 10.35 12.92 -6.32
C TYR A 22 10.48 12.12 -5.02
N PHE A 23 10.52 12.80 -3.86
CA PHE A 23 10.66 12.13 -2.56
C PHE A 23 9.36 11.54 -2.00
N TYR A 24 8.20 12.07 -2.39
CA TYR A 24 6.88 11.63 -1.90
C TYR A 24 6.03 10.88 -2.94
N GLY A 25 6.64 10.44 -4.06
CA GLY A 25 5.95 9.68 -5.08
C GLY A 25 5.39 8.37 -4.53
N GLN A 26 4.07 8.17 -4.64
CA GLN A 26 3.47 6.84 -4.53
C GLN A 26 4.03 5.97 -5.65
N VAL A 27 4.40 4.72 -5.36
CA VAL A 27 4.86 3.80 -6.41
C VAL A 27 3.69 3.54 -7.36
N ARG A 28 3.71 4.22 -8.52
CA ARG A 28 2.84 3.96 -9.66
C ARG A 28 3.73 3.56 -10.82
N ILE A 29 3.96 2.26 -11.00
CA ILE A 29 4.57 1.74 -12.22
C ILE A 29 3.44 1.28 -13.14
N ALA A 30 2.92 2.24 -13.91
CA ALA A 30 2.20 1.97 -15.14
C ALA A 30 2.61 3.04 -16.16
N ASN A 31 3.22 2.64 -17.29
CA ASN A 31 3.72 3.50 -18.37
C ASN A 31 4.83 4.52 -18.00
N SER A 32 5.95 4.06 -17.44
CA SER A 32 7.22 4.81 -17.45
C SER A 32 8.14 4.28 -18.54
N THR A 33 8.79 5.17 -19.29
CA THR A 33 9.80 4.84 -20.32
C THR A 33 11.05 4.15 -19.76
N ALA A 34 11.17 3.99 -18.44
CA ALA A 34 12.21 3.19 -17.79
C ALA A 34 12.07 1.67 -18.02
N ILE A 35 10.90 1.19 -18.49
CA ILE A 35 10.67 -0.22 -18.81
C ILE A 35 9.89 -0.33 -20.13
N ALA A 36 10.59 -0.18 -21.26
CA ALA A 36 9.99 -0.40 -22.60
C ALA A 36 9.61 -1.88 -22.85
N SER A 37 10.10 -2.81 -22.02
CA SER A 37 9.92 -4.26 -22.19
C SER A 37 8.59 -4.82 -21.71
N ALA A 38 7.73 -4.03 -21.04
CA ALA A 38 6.51 -4.52 -20.41
C ALA A 38 5.28 -3.61 -20.65
N ALA A 39 5.18 -2.98 -21.81
CA ALA A 39 3.98 -2.23 -22.20
C ALA A 39 2.74 -3.16 -22.13
N ASN A 40 1.64 -2.69 -21.53
CA ASN A 40 0.39 -3.44 -21.33
C ASN A 40 0.53 -4.72 -20.46
N SER A 41 1.50 -4.79 -19.55
CA SER A 41 1.59 -5.89 -18.58
C SER A 41 0.36 -5.96 -17.66
N SER A 42 -0.09 -7.18 -17.33
CA SER A 42 -1.12 -7.41 -16.31
C SER A 42 -0.59 -7.27 -14.87
N ALA A 43 0.74 -7.29 -14.68
CA ALA A 43 1.35 -7.17 -13.37
C ALA A 43 1.49 -5.70 -12.97
N PHE A 44 0.96 -5.34 -11.79
CA PHE A 44 1.15 -4.01 -11.22
C PHE A 44 2.61 -3.77 -10.76
N ILE A 45 3.25 -4.80 -10.21
CA ILE A 45 4.68 -4.79 -9.81
C ILE A 45 5.32 -6.07 -10.35
N ASP A 46 6.28 -5.93 -11.27
CA ASP A 46 7.19 -7.01 -11.66
C ASP A 46 8.58 -6.74 -11.08
N ALA A 47 8.88 -7.37 -9.95
CA ALA A 47 10.20 -7.34 -9.32
C ALA A 47 11.10 -8.52 -9.76
N SER A 48 10.63 -9.40 -10.64
CA SER A 48 11.34 -10.61 -11.09
C SER A 48 12.21 -10.37 -12.32
N SER A 49 11.88 -9.37 -13.13
CA SER A 49 12.56 -9.06 -14.39
C SER A 49 13.82 -8.20 -14.24
N ASP A 50 14.42 -8.13 -13.05
CA ASP A 50 15.71 -7.46 -12.81
C ASP A 50 16.87 -8.46 -12.85
N PRO A 51 17.69 -8.49 -13.92
CA PRO A 51 18.82 -9.41 -14.03
C PRO A 51 19.85 -9.26 -12.91
N SER A 52 19.98 -8.07 -12.33
CA SER A 52 20.94 -7.78 -11.26
C SER A 52 20.53 -8.46 -9.96
N TYR A 53 19.23 -8.55 -9.67
CA TYR A 53 18.74 -9.28 -8.50
C TYR A 53 18.58 -10.78 -8.77
N ASN A 54 18.31 -11.19 -10.01
CA ASN A 54 18.14 -12.60 -10.37
C ASN A 54 19.36 -13.47 -10.02
N GLY A 55 20.57 -12.93 -10.16
CA GLY A 55 21.81 -13.61 -9.77
C GLY A 55 22.10 -13.63 -8.27
N THR A 56 21.34 -12.91 -7.45
CA THR A 56 21.56 -12.84 -5.99
C THR A 56 20.71 -13.87 -5.25
N THR A 57 21.18 -14.30 -4.08
CA THR A 57 20.46 -15.27 -3.24
C THR A 57 19.49 -14.61 -2.25
N ASN A 58 19.74 -13.37 -1.85
CA ASN A 58 19.06 -12.74 -0.71
C ASN A 58 18.62 -11.28 -0.94
N ILE A 59 18.89 -10.68 -2.10
CA ILE A 59 18.53 -9.29 -2.40
C ILE A 59 17.29 -9.28 -3.31
N GLY A 60 16.30 -8.46 -2.97
CA GLY A 60 15.10 -8.27 -3.81
C GLY A 60 14.19 -9.49 -3.90
N LYS A 61 14.09 -10.32 -2.84
CA LYS A 61 13.41 -11.63 -2.88
C LYS A 61 12.01 -11.66 -2.24
N GLY A 62 11.46 -10.53 -1.83
CA GLY A 62 10.13 -10.53 -1.20
C GLY A 62 9.55 -9.15 -0.96
N LEU A 63 8.32 -9.16 -0.43
CA LEU A 63 7.56 -7.98 -0.04
C LEU A 63 7.34 -7.98 1.47
N ILE A 64 7.60 -6.84 2.11
CA ILE A 64 7.29 -6.63 3.53
C ILE A 64 5.96 -5.90 3.61
N PHE A 65 4.98 -6.54 4.25
CA PHE A 65 3.67 -5.92 4.49
C PHE A 65 3.70 -5.03 5.73
N PRO A 66 2.96 -3.90 5.73
CA PRO A 66 2.72 -3.11 6.92
C PRO A 66 2.15 -3.97 8.05
N ARG A 67 2.62 -3.73 9.27
CA ARG A 67 2.19 -4.45 10.47
C ARG A 67 1.25 -3.57 11.26
N ALA A 68 0.09 -4.09 11.66
CA ALA A 68 -0.84 -3.40 12.54
C ALA A 68 -1.48 -4.38 13.53
N ASP A 69 -2.07 -3.86 14.60
CA ASP A 69 -2.97 -4.61 15.45
C ASP A 69 -4.40 -4.27 15.01
N LEU A 70 -5.08 -5.23 14.37
CA LEU A 70 -6.43 -5.03 13.84
C LEU A 70 -7.45 -4.71 14.94
N SER A 71 -7.24 -5.14 16.19
CA SER A 71 -8.15 -4.82 17.29
C SER A 71 -8.10 -3.34 17.68
N THR A 72 -6.96 -2.68 17.41
CA THR A 72 -6.76 -1.24 17.65
C THR A 72 -6.89 -0.39 16.37
N PHE A 73 -7.00 -1.03 15.21
CA PHE A 73 -7.23 -0.37 13.93
C PHE A 73 -8.72 0.01 13.82
N THR A 74 -9.07 1.21 14.29
CA THR A 74 -10.48 1.65 14.43
C THR A 74 -11.01 2.47 13.26
N SER A 75 -10.16 2.89 12.34
CA SER A 75 -10.57 3.69 11.19
C SER A 75 -9.56 3.59 10.06
N PHE A 76 -10.07 3.56 8.83
CA PHE A 76 -9.29 3.86 7.64
C PHE A 76 -8.89 5.35 7.59
N SER A 77 -8.23 5.77 6.52
CA SER A 77 -7.83 7.17 6.32
C SER A 77 -9.00 8.16 6.44
N GLN A 78 -8.73 9.45 6.60
CA GLN A 78 -9.78 10.46 6.58
C GLN A 78 -9.96 10.98 5.15
N GLY A 79 -11.20 11.15 4.69
CA GLY A 79 -11.51 11.72 3.37
C GLY A 79 -12.77 11.15 2.71
N ASN A 80 -12.97 11.51 1.44
CA ASN A 80 -14.02 10.93 0.59
C ASN A 80 -13.58 9.56 0.08
N PHE A 81 -14.47 8.56 0.11
CA PHE A 81 -14.22 7.22 -0.40
C PHE A 81 -15.20 6.87 -1.51
N GLY A 82 -14.83 5.95 -2.40
CA GLY A 82 -15.69 5.50 -3.49
C GLY A 82 -15.60 6.36 -4.75
N GLU A 83 -14.64 7.29 -4.81
CA GLU A 83 -14.36 8.10 -6.01
C GLU A 83 -13.35 7.35 -6.90
N GLU A 84 -13.42 7.54 -8.23
CA GLU A 84 -12.54 6.86 -9.20
C GLU A 84 -11.06 7.03 -8.87
N GLU A 85 -10.65 8.22 -8.45
CA GLU A 85 -9.27 8.53 -8.08
C GLU A 85 -8.95 8.33 -6.59
N ASN A 86 -9.92 7.95 -5.75
CA ASN A 86 -9.71 7.82 -4.30
C ASN A 86 -10.47 6.64 -3.68
N TYR A 87 -9.79 5.49 -3.64
CA TYR A 87 -10.30 4.24 -3.08
C TYR A 87 -11.72 3.90 -3.61
N PRO A 88 -11.89 3.69 -4.94
CA PRO A 88 -13.19 3.47 -5.56
C PRO A 88 -13.93 2.25 -5.00
N PHE A 89 -13.17 1.28 -4.48
CA PHE A 89 -13.69 0.05 -3.89
C PHE A 89 -13.51 0.00 -2.37
N PHE A 90 -13.46 1.15 -1.68
CA PHE A 90 -13.54 1.20 -0.20
C PHE A 90 -12.55 0.26 0.51
N TYR A 91 -11.30 0.22 0.03
CA TYR A 91 -10.23 -0.67 0.51
C TYR A 91 -10.49 -2.18 0.35
N ASP A 92 -11.39 -2.59 -0.54
CA ASP A 92 -11.54 -4.00 -0.90
C ASP A 92 -10.21 -4.58 -1.42
N GLY A 93 -9.81 -5.71 -0.85
CA GLY A 93 -8.51 -6.34 -1.09
C GLY A 93 -7.33 -5.72 -0.33
N PHE A 94 -7.55 -4.81 0.63
CA PHE A 94 -6.48 -4.22 1.42
C PHE A 94 -5.80 -5.25 2.34
N MET A 95 -4.50 -5.44 2.18
CA MET A 95 -3.73 -6.47 2.90
C MET A 95 -2.78 -5.87 3.95
N ILE A 96 -2.71 -6.52 5.11
CA ILE A 96 -1.76 -6.19 6.18
C ILE A 96 -1.27 -7.45 6.90
N TYR A 97 -0.19 -7.31 7.66
CA TYR A 97 0.21 -8.32 8.64
C TYR A 97 -0.36 -7.96 10.02
N ASN A 98 -1.39 -8.68 10.47
CA ASN A 98 -1.99 -8.50 11.78
C ASN A 98 -1.06 -9.01 12.90
N THR A 99 -1.03 -8.29 14.02
CA THR A 99 -0.24 -8.62 15.20
C THR A 99 -1.07 -9.04 16.41
N ALA A 100 -2.38 -8.76 16.44
CA ALA A 100 -3.28 -9.28 17.46
C ALA A 100 -3.34 -10.82 17.43
N THR A 101 -3.46 -11.42 18.60
CA THR A 101 -3.54 -12.88 18.78
C THR A 101 -4.92 -13.37 19.20
N THR A 102 -5.84 -12.44 19.46
CA THR A 102 -7.23 -12.72 19.83
C THR A 102 -8.10 -11.49 19.57
N GLY A 103 -9.41 -11.62 19.78
CA GLY A 103 -10.38 -10.53 19.66
C GLY A 103 -10.92 -10.34 18.25
N VAL A 104 -11.47 -9.15 18.03
CA VAL A 104 -12.11 -8.72 16.78
C VAL A 104 -11.48 -7.40 16.31
N ALA A 105 -11.58 -7.10 15.02
CA ALA A 105 -11.10 -5.87 14.42
C ALA A 105 -11.87 -4.65 14.96
N GLY A 106 -11.17 -3.52 15.08
CA GLY A 106 -11.75 -2.25 15.53
C GLY A 106 -12.60 -1.55 14.46
N VAL A 107 -12.52 -1.98 13.21
CA VAL A 107 -13.34 -1.49 12.08
C VAL A 107 -13.69 -2.63 11.14
N GLY A 108 -14.91 -2.59 10.60
CA GLY A 108 -15.48 -3.70 9.83
C GLY A 108 -15.78 -4.91 10.72
N SER A 109 -16.13 -6.02 10.09
CA SER A 109 -16.33 -7.31 10.75
C SER A 109 -15.04 -8.12 10.80
N THR A 110 -15.01 -9.19 11.59
CA THR A 110 -13.89 -10.15 11.62
C THR A 110 -14.42 -11.55 11.33
N GLU A 111 -13.78 -12.26 10.41
CA GLU A 111 -14.02 -13.67 10.23
C GLU A 111 -13.31 -14.47 11.33
N GLY A 112 -14.10 -15.07 12.23
CA GLY A 112 -13.58 -15.83 13.35
C GLY A 112 -12.95 -14.94 14.43
N THR A 113 -11.74 -15.29 14.85
CA THR A 113 -10.98 -14.58 15.88
C THR A 113 -9.66 -14.11 15.30
N LEU A 114 -9.26 -12.87 15.60
CA LEU A 114 -8.00 -12.33 15.15
C LEU A 114 -6.83 -13.21 15.60
N CYS A 115 -5.89 -13.41 14.70
CA CYS A 115 -4.64 -14.11 14.98
C CYS A 115 -3.50 -13.46 14.21
N ARG A 116 -2.27 -13.74 14.61
CA ARG A 116 -1.09 -13.14 13.99
C ARG A 116 -0.82 -13.79 12.64
N GLY A 117 -0.85 -13.00 11.56
CA GLY A 117 -0.67 -13.49 10.19
C GLY A 117 -0.99 -12.45 9.14
N LEU A 118 -1.02 -12.85 7.87
CA LEU A 118 -1.50 -11.99 6.79
C LEU A 118 -3.05 -12.00 6.78
N TRP A 119 -3.62 -10.80 6.76
CA TRP A 119 -5.05 -10.57 6.68
C TRP A 119 -5.35 -9.65 5.51
N TYR A 120 -6.53 -9.82 4.92
CA TYR A 120 -7.05 -8.91 3.90
C TYR A 120 -8.47 -8.46 4.27
N TYR A 121 -8.84 -7.27 3.81
CA TYR A 121 -10.18 -6.71 3.99
C TYR A 121 -11.04 -7.05 2.77
N ASP A 122 -12.00 -7.95 2.94
CA ASP A 122 -13.00 -8.32 1.93
C ASP A 122 -14.19 -7.38 2.07
N ASN A 123 -14.35 -6.44 1.14
CA ASN A 123 -15.39 -5.42 1.20
C ASN A 123 -16.19 -5.34 -0.11
N PRO A 124 -17.14 -6.26 -0.33
CA PRO A 124 -18.03 -6.22 -1.49
C PRO A 124 -19.11 -5.12 -1.39
N SER A 125 -19.07 -4.27 -0.35
CA SER A 125 -20.08 -3.23 -0.09
C SER A 125 -19.68 -1.87 -0.67
N ASN A 126 -20.65 -0.95 -0.72
CA ASN A 126 -20.41 0.44 -1.12
C ASN A 126 -20.11 1.36 0.08
N THR A 127 -19.56 0.82 1.17
CA THR A 127 -19.24 1.59 2.39
C THR A 127 -17.87 1.20 2.95
N ILE A 128 -17.15 2.17 3.51
CA ILE A 128 -15.80 1.95 4.05
C ILE A 128 -15.75 0.91 5.17
N ASN A 129 -16.78 0.86 6.02
CA ASN A 129 -16.82 -0.02 7.19
C ASN A 129 -17.66 -1.30 6.97
N GLY A 130 -18.15 -1.55 5.75
CA GLY A 130 -19.02 -2.68 5.45
C GLY A 130 -18.30 -4.01 5.19
N GLY A 131 -16.96 -4.02 5.19
CA GLY A 131 -16.16 -5.20 4.90
C GLY A 131 -15.87 -6.08 6.10
N THR A 132 -15.25 -7.23 5.82
CA THR A 132 -14.83 -8.24 6.79
C THR A 132 -13.35 -8.51 6.65
N TRP A 133 -12.61 -8.45 7.76
CA TRP A 133 -11.23 -8.91 7.82
C TRP A 133 -11.18 -10.43 7.80
N LYS A 134 -10.38 -10.98 6.87
CA LYS A 134 -10.18 -12.42 6.69
C LYS A 134 -8.70 -12.77 6.72
N ALA A 135 -8.35 -13.85 7.40
CA ALA A 135 -7.00 -14.39 7.35
C ALA A 135 -6.74 -14.98 5.96
N LEU A 136 -5.60 -14.67 5.35
CA LEU A 136 -5.22 -15.25 4.06
C LEU A 136 -5.08 -16.78 4.16
N ASP A 137 -4.58 -17.25 5.30
CA ASP A 137 -4.59 -18.65 5.70
C ASP A 137 -4.93 -18.74 7.20
N PRO A 138 -6.17 -19.10 7.56
CA PRO A 138 -6.60 -19.26 8.94
C PRO A 138 -5.85 -20.35 9.71
N THR A 139 -5.22 -21.30 9.03
CA THR A 139 -4.46 -22.39 9.65
C THR A 139 -3.00 -22.01 9.95
N ALA A 140 -2.50 -20.94 9.33
CA ALA A 140 -1.15 -20.40 9.52
C ALA A 140 -1.04 -19.37 10.65
N CYS A 141 -2.03 -19.29 11.54
CA CYS A 141 -2.01 -18.40 12.70
C CYS A 141 -0.75 -18.63 13.55
N SER A 142 0.16 -17.66 13.54
CA SER A 142 1.42 -17.75 14.26
C SER A 142 1.25 -17.39 15.74
N MET A 143 1.94 -18.11 16.62
CA MET A 143 2.02 -17.74 18.03
C MET A 143 2.77 -16.39 18.18
N PRO A 144 2.45 -15.56 19.20
CA PRO A 144 3.20 -14.33 19.44
C PRO A 144 4.69 -14.65 19.64
N ARG A 145 5.57 -13.80 19.10
CA ARG A 145 6.99 -13.85 19.47
C ARG A 145 7.13 -13.40 20.92
N SER A 146 7.78 -14.22 21.73
CA SER A 146 8.22 -13.91 23.10
C SER A 146 9.12 -12.67 23.15
#